data_AF-A0A1J4UE08-F1
#
_entry.id   AF-A0A1J4UE08-F1
#
_cell.length_a   1.000
_cell.length_b   1.000
_cell.length_c   1.000
_cell.angle_alpha   90.00
_cell.angle_beta   90.00
_cell.angle_gamma   90.00
#
_symmetry.space_group_name_H-M   'P 1'
#
loop_
_entity.id
_entity.type
_entity.pdbx_description
1 polymer ?
#
loop_
_entity_poly.entity_id
_entity_poly.type
_entity_poly.pdbx_seq_one_letter_code
_entity_poly.pdbx_strand_id
1 'polypeptide(L)'
;MDDLEKKHTPVLEFPAKVKKGEAFELGVKVGSMPHPMQNAHFIQFVDLFVDGLYFTRVNFTPVVTEPKAKISVILSAGKEISAVIRCNLHGLWKSSYPIRVE
;
A
#
# COMPACT_ATOMS: atom_id res chain seq x y z
N MET A 1 -19.21 0.23 -0.46
CA MET A 1 -18.13 1.19 -0.12
C MET A 1 -18.64 2.58 -0.36
N ASP A 2 -18.60 3.42 0.67
CA ASP A 2 -18.86 4.85 0.52
C ASP A 2 -17.67 5.55 -0.16
N ASP A 3 -17.83 6.84 -0.44
CA ASP A 3 -16.80 7.64 -1.11
C ASP A 3 -15.54 7.84 -0.25
N LEU A 4 -15.67 7.76 1.08
CA LEU A 4 -14.53 7.89 1.97
C LEU A 4 -13.66 6.63 1.85
N GLU A 5 -14.26 5.46 1.99
CA GLU A 5 -13.59 4.17 1.84
C GLU A 5 -12.95 4.01 0.45
N LYS A 6 -13.67 4.37 -0.62
CA LYS A 6 -13.13 4.31 -2.00
C LYS A 6 -11.90 5.19 -2.22
N LYS A 7 -11.75 6.29 -1.48
CA LYS A 7 -10.60 7.20 -1.61
C LYS A 7 -9.42 6.83 -0.70
N HIS A 8 -9.63 6.02 0.34
CA HIS A 8 -8.63 5.81 1.37
C HIS A 8 -8.13 4.38 1.48
N THR A 9 -8.94 3.39 1.10
CA THR A 9 -8.49 1.99 1.16
C THR A 9 -7.32 1.77 0.20
N PRO A 10 -6.15 1.31 0.68
CA PRO A 10 -5.02 1.03 -0.19
C PRO A 10 -5.35 -0.17 -1.10
N VAL A 11 -4.90 -0.08 -2.34
CA VAL A 11 -5.02 -1.13 -3.35
C VAL A 11 -3.60 -1.60 -3.68
N LEU A 12 -3.40 -2.92 -3.62
CA LEU A 12 -2.13 -3.56 -3.92
C LEU A 12 -2.20 -4.32 -5.24
N GLU A 13 -1.14 -4.22 -6.03
CA GLU A 13 -0.98 -4.88 -7.32
C GLU A 13 0.33 -5.67 -7.32
N PHE A 14 0.25 -7.00 -7.38
CA PHE A 14 1.40 -7.89 -7.38
C PHE A 14 0.99 -9.29 -7.90
N PRO A 15 1.94 -10.14 -8.33
CA PRO A 15 1.65 -11.51 -8.73
C PRO A 15 1.12 -12.33 -7.53
N ALA A 16 -0.01 -13.02 -7.70
CA ALA A 16 -0.56 -13.88 -6.64
C ALA A 16 0.39 -15.02 -6.21
N LYS A 17 1.32 -15.39 -7.08
CA LYS A 17 2.40 -16.35 -6.82
C LYS A 17 3.74 -15.70 -7.13
N VAL A 18 4.67 -15.78 -6.19
CA VAL A 18 6.04 -15.29 -6.33
C VAL A 18 7.00 -16.39 -5.97
N LYS A 19 8.19 -16.37 -6.57
CA LYS A 19 9.20 -17.37 -6.26
C LYS A 19 10.01 -16.95 -5.04
N LYS A 20 10.32 -17.92 -4.18
CA LYS A 20 11.17 -17.74 -3.01
C LYS A 20 12.53 -17.16 -3.41
N GLY A 21 12.88 -16.03 -2.81
CA GLY A 21 14.18 -15.39 -3.00
C GLY A 21 14.35 -14.65 -4.34
N GLU A 22 13.35 -14.64 -5.22
CA GLU A 22 13.35 -13.80 -6.42
C GLU A 22 12.59 -12.50 -6.16
N ALA A 23 13.07 -11.41 -6.77
CA ALA A 23 12.43 -10.12 -6.67
C ALA A 23 11.15 -10.08 -7.51
N PHE A 24 10.11 -9.44 -6.98
CA PHE A 24 8.90 -9.08 -7.71
C PHE A 24 8.53 -7.62 -7.46
N GLU A 25 7.74 -7.04 -8.36
CA GLU A 25 7.22 -5.69 -8.19
C GLU A 25 5.92 -5.72 -7.37
N LEU A 26 5.90 -4.95 -6.28
CA LEU A 26 4.71 -4.64 -5.50
C LEU A 26 4.29 -3.20 -5.79
N GLY A 27 3.18 -3.04 -6.49
CA GLY A 27 2.50 -1.78 -6.69
C GLY A 27 1.55 -1.46 -5.54
N VAL A 28 1.50 -0.20 -5.14
CA VAL A 28 0.53 0.33 -4.17
C VAL A 28 -0.08 1.62 -4.70
N LYS A 29 -1.40 1.75 -4.55
CA LYS A 29 -2.17 2.96 -4.86
C LYS A 29 -3.18 3.20 -3.76
N VAL A 30 -3.32 4.45 -3.31
CA VAL A 30 -4.37 4.79 -2.34
C VAL A 30 -5.67 5.13 -3.05
N GLY A 31 -6.73 4.39 -2.69
CA GLY A 31 -8.08 4.56 -3.22
C GLY A 31 -8.29 3.96 -4.61
N SER A 32 -9.50 3.41 -4.82
CA SER A 32 -10.03 3.14 -6.16
C SER A 32 -10.48 4.44 -6.85
N MET A 33 -10.83 5.46 -6.06
CA MET A 33 -11.06 6.84 -6.50
C MET A 33 -9.93 7.77 -6.06
N PRO A 34 -9.65 8.87 -6.79
CA PRO A 34 -8.61 9.81 -6.43
C PRO A 34 -8.82 10.44 -5.03
N HIS A 35 -7.78 10.36 -4.20
CA HIS A 35 -7.65 11.13 -2.96
C HIS A 35 -6.95 12.48 -3.22
N PRO A 36 -7.33 13.57 -2.55
CA PRO A 36 -6.62 14.85 -2.63
C PRO A 36 -5.15 14.76 -2.16
N MET A 37 -4.24 15.49 -2.81
CA MET A 37 -2.86 15.65 -2.34
C MET A 37 -2.54 17.14 -2.21
N GLN A 38 -3.23 17.81 -1.29
CA GLN A 38 -3.09 19.25 -1.02
C GLN A 38 -2.43 19.48 0.34
N ASN A 39 -1.91 20.68 0.60
CA ASN A 39 -1.26 21.03 1.88
C ASN A 39 -2.13 20.71 3.10
N ALA A 40 -3.44 20.96 3.03
CA ALA A 40 -4.37 20.73 4.14
C ALA A 40 -4.92 19.30 4.21
N HIS A 41 -4.84 18.53 3.12
CA HIS A 41 -5.45 17.21 3.03
C HIS A 41 -4.67 16.32 2.06
N PHE A 42 -3.95 15.34 2.63
CA PHE A 42 -3.05 14.46 1.88
C PHE A 42 -2.84 13.12 2.60
N ILE A 43 -2.43 12.13 1.82
CA ILE A 43 -1.90 10.88 2.34
C ILE A 43 -0.45 11.12 2.76
N GLN A 44 -0.11 10.77 3.99
CA GLN A 44 1.23 10.98 4.54
C GLN A 44 2.15 9.82 4.20
N PHE A 45 1.67 8.58 4.34
CA PHE A 45 2.46 7.39 4.09
C PHE A 45 1.60 6.17 3.75
N VAL A 46 2.27 5.15 3.22
CA VAL A 46 1.83 3.76 3.25
C VAL A 46 2.89 2.89 3.91
N ASP A 47 2.48 2.13 4.92
CA ASP A 47 3.23 1.02 5.50
C ASP A 47 2.84 -0.27 4.82
N LEU A 48 3.83 -1.15 4.63
CA LEU A 48 3.65 -2.45 4.03
C LEU A 48 4.14 -3.56 4.96
N PHE A 49 3.39 -4.65 4.95
CA PHE A 49 3.58 -5.78 5.86
C PHE A 49 3.49 -7.10 5.09
N VAL A 50 4.21 -8.11 5.57
CA VAL A 50 4.06 -9.52 5.19
C VAL A 50 3.74 -10.33 6.43
N ASP A 51 2.63 -11.06 6.44
CA ASP A 51 2.14 -11.81 7.61
C ASP A 51 2.09 -10.97 8.92
N GLY A 52 1.73 -9.69 8.79
CA GLY A 52 1.69 -8.72 9.90
C GLY A 52 3.05 -8.15 10.33
N LEU A 53 4.16 -8.60 9.75
CA LEU A 53 5.49 -8.05 9.98
C LEU A 53 5.75 -6.86 9.06
N TYR A 54 6.05 -5.70 9.65
CA TYR A 54 6.43 -4.50 8.92
C TYR A 54 7.72 -4.74 8.12
N PHE A 55 7.74 -4.34 6.85
CA PHE A 55 8.98 -4.38 6.06
C PHE A 55 9.38 -3.03 5.45
N THR A 56 8.45 -2.12 5.15
CA THR A 56 8.82 -0.79 4.65
C THR A 56 7.70 0.23 4.75
N ARG A 57 8.08 1.50 4.61
CA ARG A 57 7.21 2.67 4.50
C ARG A 57 7.57 3.47 3.26
N VAL A 58 6.57 3.91 2.51
CA VAL A 58 6.71 4.99 1.53
C VAL A 58 6.05 6.25 2.07
N ASN A 59 6.80 7.34 2.16
CA ASN A 59 6.28 8.65 2.53
C ASN A 59 5.89 9.44 1.27
N PHE A 60 4.80 10.18 1.36
CA PHE A 60 4.30 11.06 0.30
C PHE A 60 4.35 12.52 0.77
N THR A 61 4.80 13.40 -0.12
CA THR A 61 4.85 14.84 0.12
C THR A 61 3.60 15.47 -0.52
N PRO A 62 2.80 16.26 0.24
CA PRO A 62 1.63 16.93 -0.31
C PRO A 62 2.00 17.78 -1.53
N VAL A 63 1.10 17.91 -2.49
CA VAL A 63 1.24 18.71 -3.73
C VAL A 63 2.28 18.19 -4.73
N VAL A 64 3.31 17.47 -4.26
CA VAL A 64 4.46 17.04 -5.07
C VAL A 64 4.33 15.59 -5.53
N THR A 65 3.79 14.71 -4.68
CA THR A 65 3.68 13.27 -4.99
C THR A 65 2.23 12.82 -5.10
N GLU A 66 1.96 11.90 -6.01
CA GLU A 66 0.74 11.08 -5.94
C GLU A 66 0.91 9.98 -4.89
N PRO A 67 -0.17 9.51 -4.23
CA PRO A 67 -0.10 8.46 -3.21
C PRO A 67 -0.08 7.07 -3.89
N LYS A 68 0.97 6.85 -4.69
CA LYS A 68 1.23 5.64 -5.45
C LYS A 68 2.72 5.33 -5.43
N ALA A 69 3.09 4.06 -5.34
CA ALA A 69 4.47 3.64 -5.41
C ALA A 69 4.59 2.23 -6.00
N LYS A 70 5.78 1.93 -6.53
CA LYS A 70 6.18 0.59 -6.93
C LYS A 70 7.49 0.26 -6.23
N ILE A 71 7.57 -0.91 -5.64
CA ILE A 71 8.72 -1.34 -4.84
C ILE A 71 9.13 -2.74 -5.29
N SER A 72 10.43 -2.97 -5.41
CA SER A 72 10.97 -4.31 -5.62
C SER A 72 11.10 -5.03 -4.28
N VAL A 73 10.42 -6.17 -4.14
CA VAL A 73 10.34 -6.94 -2.89
C VAL A 73 10.87 -8.35 -3.13
N ILE A 74 11.63 -8.87 -2.16
CA ILE A 74 12.11 -10.26 -2.14
C ILE A 74 11.51 -10.93 -0.90
N LEU A 75 10.82 -12.06 -1.07
CA LEU A 75 10.25 -12.82 0.03
C LEU A 75 10.83 -14.23 0.10
N SER A 76 11.13 -14.68 1.32
CA SER A 76 11.56 -16.06 1.59
C SER A 76 10.39 -16.97 2.01
N ALA A 77 9.31 -16.36 2.51
CA ALA A 77 8.03 -16.95 2.89
C ALA A 77 6.98 -15.83 3.02
N GLY A 78 5.69 -16.20 3.06
CA GLY A 78 4.58 -15.27 3.25
C GLY A 78 3.26 -15.88 2.82
N LYS A 79 2.17 -15.52 3.50
CA LYS A 79 0.79 -15.93 3.17
C LYS A 79 -0.12 -14.73 2.90
N GLU A 80 0.19 -13.57 3.46
CA GLU A 80 -0.57 -12.34 3.30
C GLU A 80 0.38 -11.15 3.11
N ILE A 81 0.07 -10.27 2.15
CA ILE A 81 0.62 -8.91 2.10
C ILE A 81 -0.49 -7.96 2.53
N SER A 82 -0.17 -7.01 3.40
CA SER A 82 -1.09 -5.95 3.81
C SER A 82 -0.45 -4.58 3.73
N ALA A 83 -1.31 -3.58 3.64
CA ALA A 83 -0.93 -2.18 3.60
C ALA A 83 -1.75 -1.37 4.60
N VAL A 84 -1.12 -0.39 5.23
CA VAL A 84 -1.77 0.61 6.08
C VAL A 84 -1.37 1.99 5.59
N ILE A 85 -2.35 2.83 5.25
CA ILE A 85 -2.09 4.23 4.89
C ILE A 85 -2.48 5.14 6.03
N ARG A 86 -1.93 6.36 6.03
CA ARG A 86 -2.41 7.45 6.89
C ARG A 86 -2.82 8.65 6.05
N CYS A 87 -4.10 9.01 6.12
CA CYS A 87 -4.56 10.34 5.75
C CYS A 87 -4.42 11.27 6.95
N ASN A 88 -3.94 12.50 6.73
CA ASN A 88 -3.75 13.46 7.81
C ASN A 88 -5.08 13.86 8.51
N LEU A 89 -6.21 13.78 7.81
CA LEU A 89 -7.54 14.11 8.33
C LEU A 89 -8.39 12.89 8.71
N HIS A 90 -8.30 11.82 7.92
CA HIS A 90 -9.20 10.66 8.04
C HIS A 90 -8.54 9.43 8.66
N GLY A 91 -7.36 9.57 9.26
CA GLY A 91 -6.73 8.50 10.06
C GLY A 91 -6.16 7.36 9.23
N LEU A 92 -6.23 6.14 9.78
CA LEU A 92 -5.58 4.95 9.23
C LEU A 92 -6.57 4.07 8.47
N TRP A 93 -6.13 3.55 7.32
CA TRP A 93 -6.92 2.65 6.48
C TRP A 93 -6.06 1.47 6.04
N LYS A 94 -6.66 0.29 5.96
CA LYS A 94 -5.94 -0.96 5.70
C LYS A 94 -6.60 -1.81 4.62
N SER A 95 -5.78 -2.61 3.95
CA SER A 95 -6.21 -3.73 3.12
C SER A 95 -5.22 -4.87 3.24
N SER A 96 -5.66 -6.10 2.97
CA SER A 96 -4.81 -7.27 2.93
C SER A 96 -5.22 -8.21 1.81
N TYR A 97 -4.24 -8.92 1.27
CA TYR A 97 -4.38 -9.80 0.12
C TYR A 97 -3.53 -11.04 0.32
N PRO A 98 -4.01 -12.23 -0.06
CA PRO A 98 -3.22 -13.44 0.00
C PRO A 98 -2.06 -13.39 -1.00
N ILE A 99 -0.92 -13.97 -0.60
CA ILE A 99 0.22 -14.24 -1.48
C ILE A 99 0.68 -15.69 -1.29
N ARG A 100 1.21 -16.30 -2.35
CA ARG A 100 1.85 -17.61 -2.28
C ARG A 100 3.31 -17.48 -2.69
N VAL A 101 4.21 -17.80 -1.77
CA VAL A 101 5.65 -17.89 -2.02
C VAL A 101 6.01 -19.36 -2.28
N GLU A 102 6.54 -19.66 -3.46
CA GLU A 102 6.92 -21.03 -3.91
C GLU A 102 8.41 -21.16 -4.18
#